data_AF-A0A2G6ZR95-F1
#
_entry.id   AF-A0A2G6ZR95-F1
#
_cell.length_a   1.000
_cell.length_b   1.000
_cell.length_c   1.000
_cell.angle_alpha   90.00
_cell.angle_beta   90.00
_cell.angle_gamma   90.00
#
_symmetry.space_group_name_H-M   'P 1'
#
loop_
_entity.id
_entity.type
_entity.pdbx_description
1 polymer ?
#
loop_
_entity_poly.entity_id
_entity_poly.type
_entity_poly.pdbx_seq_one_letter_code
_entity_poly.pdbx_strand_id
1 'polypeptide(L)'
;MEEKPRTTPYPLRMPDELRAQLEESAKLGARSLHAEIIARLEGTFSKTAASPAVDLSRTVQELESLQQLGTLNYELQRANYRMDTAKLQFSSAYAVLQKALGSGDKDAQEDASEKCSELQVKMNELSAEIAQLEEQIGRVHFDRKLNGLKELRDVQSVSASVDVRFKDQASKKASDH
;
A
#
# COMPACT_ATOMS: atom_id res chain seq x y z
N MET A 1 -18.21 -14.58 -43.88
CA MET A 1 -18.62 -15.37 -42.71
C MET A 1 -17.62 -16.50 -42.58
N GLU A 2 -16.72 -16.46 -41.60
CA GLU A 2 -15.76 -17.54 -41.37
C GLU A 2 -16.50 -18.71 -40.72
N GLU A 3 -16.64 -19.81 -41.46
CA GLU A 3 -17.28 -21.03 -40.97
C GLU A 3 -16.31 -21.75 -40.02
N LYS A 4 -16.66 -21.79 -38.73
CA LYS A 4 -15.83 -22.42 -37.69
C LYS A 4 -15.67 -23.91 -38.05
N PRO A 5 -14.44 -24.44 -38.20
CA PRO A 5 -14.23 -25.79 -38.67
C PRO A 5 -14.92 -26.79 -37.73
N ARG A 6 -15.83 -27.61 -38.28
CA ARG A 6 -16.53 -28.65 -37.53
C ARG A 6 -15.49 -29.69 -37.10
N THR A 7 -15.20 -29.74 -35.80
CA THR A 7 -14.31 -30.73 -35.21
C THR A 7 -14.89 -32.13 -35.43
N THR A 8 -14.09 -33.02 -36.02
CA THR A 8 -14.46 -34.42 -36.22
C THR A 8 -14.68 -35.11 -34.87
N PRO A 9 -15.78 -35.88 -34.69
CA PRO A 9 -16.05 -36.57 -33.43
C PRO A 9 -14.92 -37.52 -33.07
N TYR A 10 -14.38 -37.42 -31.86
CA TYR A 10 -13.41 -38.38 -31.33
C TYR A 10 -14.15 -39.53 -30.65
N PRO A 11 -14.11 -40.76 -31.17
CA PRO A 11 -14.83 -41.89 -30.58
C PRO A 11 -14.15 -42.33 -29.27
N LEU A 12 -14.76 -41.97 -28.14
CA LEU A 12 -14.29 -42.34 -26.82
C LEU A 12 -14.87 -43.70 -26.40
N ARG A 13 -14.01 -44.67 -26.08
CA ARG A 13 -14.42 -45.94 -25.47
C ARG A 13 -14.49 -45.77 -23.96
N MET A 14 -15.64 -46.10 -23.37
CA MET A 14 -15.87 -46.00 -21.92
C MET A 14 -16.60 -47.24 -21.42
N PRO A 15 -16.29 -47.75 -20.21
CA PRO A 15 -17.10 -48.77 -19.55
C PRO A 15 -18.54 -48.28 -19.32
N ASP A 16 -19.51 -49.19 -19.37
CA ASP A 16 -20.94 -48.86 -19.29
C ASP A 16 -21.30 -48.15 -17.98
N GLU A 17 -20.69 -48.57 -16.86
CA GLU A 17 -20.89 -47.95 -15.55
C GLU A 17 -20.44 -46.49 -15.52
N LEU A 18 -19.26 -46.20 -16.08
CA LEU A 18 -18.72 -44.85 -16.14
C LEU A 18 -19.56 -43.95 -17.06
N ARG A 19 -20.04 -44.51 -18.17
CA ARG A 19 -20.93 -43.81 -19.09
C ARG A 19 -22.24 -43.43 -18.41
N ALA A 20 -22.85 -44.36 -17.68
CA ALA A 20 -24.09 -44.11 -16.95
C ALA A 20 -23.94 -42.97 -15.92
N GLN A 21 -22.84 -42.97 -15.15
CA GLN A 21 -22.54 -41.90 -14.18
C GLN A 21 -22.36 -40.53 -14.85
N LEU A 22 -21.69 -40.48 -16.00
CA LEU A 22 -21.51 -39.23 -16.75
C LEU A 22 -22.82 -38.75 -17.38
N GLU A 23 -23.68 -39.65 -17.86
CA GLU A 23 -25.00 -39.30 -18.40
C GLU A 23 -25.94 -38.77 -17.31
N GLU A 24 -25.91 -39.36 -16.11
CA GLU A 24 -26.65 -38.85 -14.96
C GLU A 24 -26.15 -37.45 -14.55
N SER A 25 -24.84 -37.27 -14.45
CA SER A 25 -24.22 -35.98 -14.15
C SER A 25 -24.57 -34.92 -15.19
N ALA A 26 -24.54 -35.29 -16.48
CA ALA A 26 -24.88 -34.39 -17.59
C ALA A 26 -26.36 -33.96 -17.54
N LYS A 27 -27.28 -34.89 -17.20
CA LYS A 27 -28.70 -34.60 -16.98
C LYS A 27 -28.89 -33.62 -15.83
N LEU A 28 -28.24 -33.86 -14.69
CA LEU A 28 -28.28 -32.96 -13.53
C LEU A 28 -27.73 -31.57 -13.87
N GLY A 29 -26.67 -31.50 -14.68
CA GLY A 29 -26.05 -30.26 -15.15
C GLY A 29 -26.76 -29.58 -16.31
N ALA A 30 -27.89 -30.13 -16.81
CA ALA A 30 -28.60 -29.67 -18.00
C ALA A 30 -27.67 -29.49 -19.23
N ARG A 31 -26.72 -30.40 -19.41
CA ARG A 31 -25.70 -30.38 -20.48
C ARG A 31 -25.72 -31.68 -21.26
N SER A 32 -25.17 -31.65 -22.49
CA SER A 32 -24.90 -32.90 -23.23
C SER A 32 -23.76 -33.67 -22.58
N LEU A 33 -23.75 -35.00 -22.75
CA LEU A 33 -22.65 -35.85 -22.28
C LEU A 33 -21.27 -35.33 -22.74
N HIS A 34 -21.19 -34.86 -23.99
CA HIS A 34 -19.96 -34.30 -24.53
C HIS A 34 -19.53 -33.00 -23.84
N ALA A 35 -20.49 -32.10 -23.58
CA ALA A 35 -20.23 -30.86 -22.86
C ALA A 35 -19.82 -31.12 -21.40
N GLU A 36 -20.37 -32.14 -20.75
CA GLU A 36 -19.99 -32.57 -19.40
C GLU A 36 -18.56 -33.12 -19.37
N ILE A 37 -18.19 -33.97 -20.34
CA ILE A 37 -16.83 -34.50 -20.48
C ILE A 37 -15.82 -33.35 -20.67
N ILE A 38 -16.11 -32.41 -21.58
CA ILE A 38 -15.27 -31.24 -21.80
C ILE A 38 -15.15 -30.42 -20.51
N ALA A 39 -16.27 -30.10 -19.85
CA ALA A 39 -16.26 -29.29 -18.63
C ALA A 39 -15.42 -29.92 -17.51
N ARG A 40 -15.47 -31.25 -17.34
CA ARG A 40 -14.61 -31.96 -16.38
C ARG A 40 -13.14 -31.89 -16.76
N LEU A 41 -12.82 -32.13 -18.03
CA LEU A 41 -11.44 -32.03 -18.53
C LEU A 41 -10.89 -30.62 -18.34
N GLU A 42 -11.62 -29.60 -18.80
CA GLU A 42 -11.27 -28.19 -18.59
C GLU A 42 -11.10 -27.86 -17.10
N GLY A 43 -11.96 -28.40 -16.23
CA GLY A 43 -11.85 -28.27 -14.78
C GLY A 43 -10.58 -28.89 -14.20
N THR A 44 -10.12 -30.03 -14.74
CA THR A 44 -8.84 -30.64 -14.31
C THR A 44 -7.64 -29.80 -14.73
N PHE A 45 -7.62 -29.30 -15.97
CA PHE A 45 -6.53 -28.44 -16.45
C PHE A 45 -6.52 -27.08 -15.75
N SER A 46 -7.69 -26.52 -15.43
CA SER A 46 -7.79 -25.25 -14.69
C SER A 46 -7.23 -25.35 -13.26
N LYS A 47 -7.34 -26.54 -12.62
CA LYS A 47 -6.73 -26.79 -11.31
C LYS A 47 -5.22 -27.03 -11.37
N THR A 48 -4.70 -27.56 -12.48
CA THR A 48 -3.27 -27.86 -12.65
C THR A 48 -2.48 -26.70 -13.28
N ALA A 49 -3.12 -25.80 -14.03
CA ALA A 49 -2.47 -24.63 -14.63
C ALA A 49 -1.99 -23.59 -13.59
N ALA A 50 -2.53 -23.61 -12.38
CA ALA A 50 -1.95 -22.93 -11.23
C ALA A 50 -0.96 -23.88 -10.55
N SER A 51 0.32 -23.86 -10.95
CA SER A 51 1.36 -24.57 -10.20
C SER A 51 1.43 -23.99 -8.77
N PRO A 52 1.14 -24.78 -7.71
CA PRO A 52 1.12 -24.27 -6.33
C PRO A 52 2.50 -23.73 -5.89
N ALA A 53 3.59 -24.14 -6.54
CA ALA A 53 4.93 -23.62 -6.27
C ALA A 53 5.15 -22.19 -6.79
N VAL A 54 4.55 -21.84 -7.95
CA VAL A 54 4.61 -20.47 -8.49
C VAL A 54 3.71 -19.53 -7.68
N ASP A 55 2.61 -20.07 -7.14
CA ASP A 55 1.71 -19.33 -6.27
C ASP A 55 2.35 -19.02 -4.90
N LEU A 56 3.04 -20.00 -4.29
CA LEU A 56 3.70 -19.79 -3.00
C LEU A 56 4.82 -18.74 -3.06
N SER A 57 5.71 -18.81 -4.06
CA SER A 57 6.78 -17.81 -4.21
C SER A 57 6.23 -16.39 -4.39
N ARG A 58 5.13 -16.24 -5.12
CA ARG A 58 4.47 -14.94 -5.32
C ARG A 58 3.83 -14.42 -4.03
N THR A 59 3.16 -15.30 -3.27
CA THR A 59 2.56 -14.91 -1.98
C THR A 59 3.62 -14.53 -0.94
N VAL A 60 4.76 -15.23 -0.89
CA VAL A 60 5.88 -14.88 -0.02
C VAL A 60 6.44 -13.50 -0.37
N GLN A 61 6.70 -13.25 -1.65
CA GLN A 61 7.18 -11.94 -2.13
C GLN A 61 6.18 -10.80 -1.84
N GLU A 62 4.88 -11.07 -1.95
CA GLU A 62 3.85 -10.13 -1.58
C GLU A 62 3.84 -9.83 -0.08
N LEU A 63 3.96 -10.85 0.77
CA LEU A 63 4.02 -10.70 2.22
C LEU A 63 5.27 -9.94 2.67
N GLU A 64 6.44 -10.26 2.10
CA GLU A 64 7.70 -9.59 2.41
C GLU A 64 7.62 -8.09 2.07
N SER A 65 7.12 -7.76 0.88
CA SER A 65 6.97 -6.36 0.48
C SER A 65 5.91 -5.61 1.30
N LEU A 66 4.84 -6.28 1.75
CA LEU A 66 3.88 -5.69 2.69
C LEU A 66 4.49 -5.44 4.07
N GLN A 67 5.26 -6.40 4.59
CA GLN A 67 5.97 -6.25 5.86
C GLN A 67 6.96 -5.09 5.79
N GLN A 68 7.73 -5.00 4.71
CA GLN A 68 8.68 -3.90 4.50
C GLN A 68 7.97 -2.54 4.44
N LEU A 69 6.87 -2.43 3.69
CA LEU A 69 6.05 -1.20 3.66
C LEU A 69 5.48 -0.86 5.03
N GLY A 70 5.06 -1.86 5.82
CA GLY A 70 4.58 -1.64 7.19
C GLY A 70 5.64 -1.01 8.08
N THR A 71 6.86 -1.54 8.06
CA THR A 71 7.99 -0.99 8.82
C THR A 71 8.34 0.43 8.38
N LEU A 72 8.49 0.67 7.06
CA LEU A 72 8.84 1.99 6.54
C LEU A 72 7.77 3.04 6.83
N ASN A 73 6.49 2.69 6.71
CA ASN A 73 5.40 3.59 7.04
C ASN A 73 5.38 3.96 8.53
N TYR A 74 5.67 3.00 9.42
CA TYR A 74 5.78 3.27 10.85
C TYR A 74 6.95 4.23 11.15
N GLU A 75 8.11 4.04 10.53
CA GLU A 75 9.26 4.92 10.67
C GLU A 75 8.96 6.33 10.14
N LEU A 76 8.30 6.43 9.00
CA LEU A 76 7.84 7.69 8.41
C LEU A 76 6.90 8.44 9.36
N GLN A 77 5.92 7.75 9.95
CA GLN A 77 5.02 8.34 10.95
C GLN A 77 5.78 8.84 12.18
N ARG A 78 6.74 8.06 12.67
CA ARG A 78 7.58 8.45 13.80
C ARG A 78 8.48 9.65 13.48
N ALA A 79 9.03 9.74 12.27
CA ALA A 79 9.81 10.88 11.80
C ALA A 79 8.94 12.15 11.69
N ASN A 80 7.74 12.03 11.14
CA ASN A 80 6.78 13.13 11.07
C ASN A 80 6.39 13.64 12.46
N TYR A 81 6.12 12.76 13.42
CA TYR A 81 5.83 13.17 14.80
C TYR A 81 7.01 13.94 15.45
N ARG A 82 8.24 13.49 15.22
CA ARG A 82 9.45 14.19 15.67
C ARG A 82 9.57 15.57 15.03
N MET A 83 9.27 15.68 13.73
CA MET A 83 9.27 16.94 12.99
C MET A 83 8.24 17.92 13.57
N ASP A 84 7.02 17.48 13.83
CA ASP A 84 5.97 18.36 14.39
C ASP A 84 6.33 18.85 15.79
N THR A 85 6.92 17.96 16.61
CA THR A 85 7.43 18.34 17.93
C THR A 85 8.55 19.38 17.81
N ALA A 86 9.49 19.20 16.87
CA ALA A 86 10.57 20.14 16.63
C ALA A 86 10.05 21.50 16.15
N LYS A 87 9.03 21.53 15.29
CA LYS A 87 8.37 22.77 14.85
C LYS A 87 7.73 23.54 16.01
N LEU A 88 7.07 22.84 16.93
CA LEU A 88 6.48 23.47 18.13
C LEU A 88 7.59 24.06 19.03
N GLN A 89 8.67 23.32 19.24
CA GLN A 89 9.83 23.79 20.00
C GLN A 89 10.45 25.01 19.34
N PHE A 90 10.65 24.99 18.02
CA PHE A 90 11.19 26.10 17.26
C PHE A 90 10.29 27.34 17.39
N SER A 91 8.98 27.20 17.22
CA SER A 91 8.04 28.31 17.37
C SER A 91 8.11 28.94 18.76
N SER A 92 8.24 28.13 19.82
CA SER A 92 8.37 28.64 21.18
C SER A 92 9.72 29.33 21.44
N ALA A 93 10.83 28.76 20.96
CA ALA A 93 12.15 29.37 21.05
C ALA A 93 12.21 30.70 20.28
N TYR A 94 11.60 30.75 19.10
CA TYR A 94 11.53 31.96 18.29
C TYR A 94 10.73 33.07 18.97
N ALA A 95 9.64 32.74 19.67
CA ALA A 95 8.89 33.72 20.46
C ALA A 95 9.72 34.28 21.63
N VAL A 96 10.60 33.48 22.25
CA VAL A 96 11.54 33.96 23.27
C VAL A 96 12.58 34.89 22.66
N LEU A 97 13.15 34.53 21.51
CA LEU A 97 14.09 35.36 20.77
C LEU A 97 13.48 36.73 20.42
N GLN A 98 12.24 36.75 19.93
CA GLN A 98 11.53 38.00 19.63
C GLN A 98 11.36 38.90 20.87
N LYS A 99 11.09 38.32 22.03
CA LYS A 99 10.98 39.08 23.28
C LYS A 99 12.34 39.63 23.72
N ALA A 100 13.41 38.84 23.64
CA ALA A 100 14.76 39.27 23.99
C ALA A 100 15.25 40.42 23.09
N LEU A 101 14.96 40.34 21.79
CA LEU A 101 15.22 41.43 20.84
C LEU A 101 14.50 42.73 21.22
N GLY A 102 13.29 42.63 21.78
CA GLY A 102 12.52 43.78 22.25
C GLY A 102 13.00 44.35 23.59
N SER A 103 13.60 43.54 24.47
CA SER A 103 14.14 44.00 25.76
C SER A 103 15.57 44.55 25.67
N GLY A 104 16.31 44.26 24.58
CA GLY A 104 17.70 44.66 24.42
C GLY A 104 18.69 43.85 25.28
N ASP A 105 18.23 42.73 25.84
CA ASP A 105 19.05 41.80 26.63
C ASP A 105 19.87 40.94 25.67
N LYS A 106 21.16 41.24 25.56
CA LYS A 106 22.06 40.60 24.59
C LYS A 106 22.32 39.14 24.93
N ASP A 107 22.44 38.81 26.21
CA ASP A 107 22.74 37.45 26.66
C ASP A 107 21.53 36.56 26.37
N ALA A 108 20.33 37.03 26.68
CA ALA A 108 19.08 36.33 26.36
C ALA A 108 18.85 36.20 24.83
N GLN A 109 19.31 37.17 24.04
CA GLN A 109 19.23 37.13 22.58
C GLN A 109 20.16 36.05 22.01
N GLU A 110 21.40 35.98 22.50
CA GLU A 110 22.40 35.01 22.05
C GLU A 110 21.93 33.57 22.35
N ASP A 111 21.53 33.30 23.60
CA ASP A 111 21.02 31.98 24.01
C ASP A 111 19.80 31.53 23.19
N ALA A 112 18.83 32.44 22.98
CA ALA A 112 17.63 32.12 22.23
C ALA A 112 17.92 31.93 20.73
N SER A 113 18.89 32.67 20.18
CA SER A 113 19.32 32.56 18.79
C SER A 113 20.05 31.23 18.54
N GLU A 114 20.96 30.84 19.43
CA GLU A 114 21.64 29.55 19.38
C GLU A 114 20.64 28.40 19.38
N LYS A 115 19.68 28.42 20.32
CA LYS A 115 18.62 27.40 20.40
C LYS A 115 17.74 27.32 19.15
N CYS A 116 17.43 28.45 18.53
CA CYS A 116 16.69 28.46 17.25
C CYS A 116 17.52 27.82 16.13
N SER A 117 18.82 28.14 16.06
CA SER A 117 19.74 27.56 15.07
C SER A 117 19.83 26.04 15.21
N GLU A 118 20.01 25.53 16.44
CA GLU A 118 20.05 24.09 16.72
C GLU A 118 18.75 23.38 16.28
N LEU A 119 17.60 23.96 16.62
CA LEU A 119 16.30 23.40 16.25
C LEU A 119 16.07 23.43 14.74
N GLN A 120 16.56 24.47 14.04
CA GLN A 120 16.50 24.54 12.58
C GLN A 120 17.33 23.45 11.92
N VAL A 121 18.55 23.19 12.42
CA VAL A 121 19.40 22.09 11.93
C VAL A 121 18.69 20.75 12.11
N LYS A 122 18.15 20.50 13.31
CA LYS A 122 17.40 19.27 13.61
C LYS A 122 16.17 19.10 12.71
N MET A 123 15.46 20.17 12.39
CA MET A 123 14.35 20.14 11.45
C MET A 123 14.82 19.78 10.03
N ASN A 124 15.94 20.34 9.57
CA ASN A 124 16.49 20.01 8.25
C ASN A 124 16.91 18.54 8.16
N GLU A 125 17.53 17.99 9.21
CA GLU A 125 17.88 16.57 9.32
C GLU A 125 16.64 15.67 9.25
N LEU A 126 15.60 15.99 10.04
CA LEU A 126 14.34 15.23 10.02
C LEU A 126 13.64 15.33 8.66
N SER A 127 13.74 16.48 7.98
CA SER A 127 13.19 16.64 6.63
C SER A 127 13.91 15.74 5.62
N ALA A 128 15.23 15.59 5.76
CA ALA A 128 16.01 14.70 4.92
C ALA A 128 15.69 13.23 5.22
N GLU A 129 15.53 12.85 6.50
CA GLU A 129 15.11 11.50 6.92
C GLU A 129 13.74 11.14 6.32
N ILE A 130 12.77 12.06 6.40
CA ILE A 130 11.42 11.88 5.81
C ILE A 130 11.51 11.65 4.30
N ALA A 131 12.28 12.48 3.58
CA ALA A 131 12.43 12.35 2.13
C ALA A 131 13.06 10.99 1.74
N GLN A 132 14.04 10.52 2.50
CA GLN A 132 14.65 9.20 2.26
C GLN A 132 13.65 8.05 2.47
N LEU A 133 12.83 8.13 3.53
CA LEU A 133 11.81 7.12 3.80
C LEU A 133 10.73 7.09 2.70
N GLU A 134 10.28 8.25 2.24
CA GLU A 134 9.33 8.36 1.12
C GLU A 134 9.91 7.75 -0.17
N GLU A 135 11.20 7.99 -0.45
CA GLU A 135 11.89 7.41 -1.60
C GLU A 135 11.98 5.87 -1.49
N GLN A 136 12.30 5.34 -0.31
CA GLN A 136 12.35 3.89 -0.06
C GLN A 136 10.97 3.24 -0.24
N ILE A 137 9.91 3.86 0.28
CA ILE A 137 8.53 3.42 0.08
C ILE A 137 8.19 3.40 -1.42
N GLY A 138 8.56 4.46 -2.15
CA GLY A 138 8.40 4.55 -3.60
C GLY A 138 9.09 3.41 -4.35
N ARG A 139 10.32 3.06 -3.97
CA ARG A 139 11.06 1.91 -4.53
C ARG A 139 10.33 0.60 -4.31
N VAL A 140 9.84 0.32 -3.10
CA VAL A 140 9.11 -0.93 -2.81
C VAL A 140 7.81 -1.00 -3.63
N HIS A 141 7.08 0.10 -3.78
CA HIS A 141 5.91 0.14 -4.65
C HIS A 141 6.24 -0.10 -6.13
N PHE A 142 7.35 0.47 -6.61
CA PHE A 142 7.84 0.26 -7.97
C PHE A 142 8.20 -1.22 -8.20
N ASP A 143 8.92 -1.85 -7.28
CA ASP A 143 9.30 -3.27 -7.37
C ASP A 143 8.06 -4.17 -7.34
N ARG A 144 7.07 -3.88 -6.49
CA ARG A 144 5.79 -4.61 -6.49
C ARG A 144 5.11 -4.55 -7.86
N LYS A 145 5.10 -3.37 -8.49
CA LYS A 145 4.50 -3.17 -9.81
C LYS A 145 5.25 -3.94 -10.90
N LEU A 146 6.59 -3.93 -10.87
CA LEU A 146 7.42 -4.72 -11.81
C LEU A 146 7.15 -6.23 -11.68
N ASN A 147 6.88 -6.71 -10.47
CA ASN A 147 6.58 -8.11 -10.19
C ASN A 147 5.10 -8.49 -10.41
N GLY A 148 4.30 -7.59 -11.01
CA GLY A 148 2.89 -7.86 -11.30
C GLY A 148 2.02 -8.01 -10.04
N LEU A 149 2.47 -7.49 -8.90
CA LEU A 149 1.66 -7.38 -7.69
C LEU A 149 0.75 -6.15 -7.79
N LYS A 150 -0.43 -6.22 -7.17
CA LYS A 150 -1.36 -5.09 -7.17
C LYS A 150 -0.72 -3.89 -6.48
N GLU A 151 -0.85 -2.73 -7.12
CA GLU A 151 -0.62 -1.45 -6.45
C GLU A 151 -1.56 -1.35 -5.25
N LEU A 152 -0.99 -1.13 -4.07
CA LEU A 152 -1.76 -0.82 -2.87
C LEU A 152 -2.22 0.63 -3.00
N ARG A 153 -3.30 0.85 -3.76
CA ARG A 153 -3.83 2.20 -4.04
C ARG A 153 -4.42 2.91 -2.82
N ASP A 154 -4.52 2.23 -1.68
CA ASP A 154 -5.21 2.73 -0.49
C ASP A 154 -4.31 3.04 0.70
N VAL A 155 -2.98 2.93 0.58
CA VAL A 155 -2.11 3.62 1.53
C VAL A 155 -2.02 5.06 1.07
N GLN A 156 -3.10 5.82 1.29
CA GLN A 156 -3.05 7.28 1.16
C GLN A 156 -1.76 7.75 1.82
N SER A 157 -0.97 8.54 1.09
CA SER A 157 0.20 9.17 1.68
C SER A 157 -0.27 9.82 2.98
N VAL A 158 0.29 9.37 4.11
CA VAL A 158 -0.13 9.85 5.42
C VAL A 158 0.09 11.37 5.53
N SER A 159 0.87 11.95 4.61
CA SER A 159 0.97 13.38 4.36
C SER A 159 -0.37 14.09 4.06
N ALA A 160 -1.37 13.43 3.46
CA ALA A 160 -2.68 14.06 3.20
C ALA A 160 -3.67 13.98 4.38
N SER A 161 -3.48 13.05 5.31
CA SER A 161 -4.41 12.83 6.45
C SER A 161 -4.11 13.68 7.68
N VAL A 162 -2.96 14.37 7.73
CA VAL A 162 -2.60 15.27 8.85
C VAL A 162 -3.13 16.70 8.66
N ASP A 163 -3.44 17.12 7.43
CA ASP A 163 -3.95 18.47 7.15
C ASP A 163 -5.43 18.68 7.55
N VAL A 164 -6.17 17.62 7.84
CA VAL A 164 -7.61 17.70 8.17
C VAL A 164 -7.85 18.04 9.65
N ARG A 165 -6.88 17.81 10.56
CA ARG A 165 -7.10 18.03 12.01
C ARG A 165 -6.69 19.40 12.54
N PHE A 166 -5.88 20.17 11.81
CA PHE A 166 -5.45 21.50 12.27
C PHE A 166 -6.34 22.66 11.82
N LYS A 167 -7.13 22.50 10.73
CA LYS A 167 -8.06 23.56 10.29
C LYS A 167 -9.35 23.65 11.13
N ASP A 168 -9.80 22.54 11.72
CA ASP A 168 -11.06 22.53 12.48
C ASP A 168 -10.96 23.14 13.90
N GLN A 169 -9.76 23.22 14.48
CA GLN A 169 -9.59 23.89 15.78
C GLN A 169 -9.38 25.40 15.68
N ALA A 170 -8.93 25.91 14.53
CA ALA A 170 -8.76 27.34 14.31
C ALA A 170 -10.09 28.06 14.00
N SER A 171 -11.05 27.37 13.36
CA SER A 171 -12.35 27.95 12.99
C SER A 171 -13.33 28.07 14.18
N LYS A 172 -13.24 27.17 15.18
CA LYS A 172 -14.15 27.17 16.34
C LYS A 172 -13.85 28.20 17.43
N LYS A 173 -12.71 28.91 17.38
CA LYS A 173 -12.39 30.00 18.33
C LYS A 173 -12.68 31.41 17.81
N ALA A 174 -13.17 31.54 16.57
CA ALA A 174 -13.46 32.84 15.96
C ALA A 174 -14.96 33.20 15.92
N SER A 175 -15.87 32.37 16.46
CA SER A 175 -17.32 32.67 16.47
C SER A 175 -17.93 32.92 17.85
N ASP A 176 -17.11 33.04 18.90
CA ASP A 176 -17.57 33.23 20.28
C ASP A 176 -16.98 34.48 20.97
N HIS A 177 -16.55 35.48 20.20
CA HIS A 177 -16.28 36.86 20.66
C HIS A 177 -16.85 37.88 19.68
#